data_AF-A0AAF0IAT5-F1
#
_entry.id   AF-A0AAF0IAT5-F1
#
_cell.length_a   1.000
_cell.length_b   1.000
_cell.length_c   1.000
_cell.angle_alpha   90.00
_cell.angle_beta   90.00
_cell.angle_gamma   90.00
#
_symmetry.space_group_name_H-M   'P 1'
#
loop_
_entity.id
_entity.type
_entity.pdbx_description
1 polymer ?
#
loop_
_entity_poly.entity_id
_entity_poly.type
_entity_poly.pdbx_seq_one_letter_code
_entity_poly.pdbx_strand_id
1 'polypeptide(L)'
;MVSDDALAVRKIQREIISHAYSLLISKSGLNTRTVLYSLSLIARLLEVSGIDLGEIYFWAAAFIASHKPNHRLYTSSLEDYCLRNNLDRGRLEEALQEYVEKLKLIIFPDNGGTIFYIDRDDILFSVISAAARSALRKAVLKKILGLEELDLNNLAEDVTKYLIENLRLLPPEFNKSCSRIVKAIFREESST
;
A
#
# COMPACT_ATOMS: atom_id res chain seq x y z
N MET A 1 -6.55 -20.33 28.47
CA MET A 1 -5.23 -19.99 29.06
C MET A 1 -4.32 -19.60 27.91
N VAL A 2 -3.78 -18.38 27.89
CA VAL A 2 -2.74 -17.99 26.93
C VAL A 2 -1.44 -18.65 27.40
N SER A 3 -0.72 -19.36 26.53
CA SER A 3 0.54 -20.01 26.94
C SER A 3 1.59 -18.97 27.31
N ASP A 4 2.51 -19.32 28.20
CA ASP A 4 3.61 -18.43 28.63
C ASP A 4 4.46 -17.95 27.43
N ASP A 5 4.61 -18.81 26.42
CA ASP A 5 5.31 -18.48 25.16
C ASP A 5 4.59 -17.38 24.37
N ALA A 6 3.26 -17.43 24.28
CA ALA A 6 2.49 -16.40 23.59
C ALA A 6 2.54 -15.06 24.32
N LEU A 7 2.66 -15.06 25.65
CA LEU A 7 2.84 -13.85 26.44
C LEU A 7 4.24 -13.25 26.23
N ALA A 8 5.27 -14.08 26.16
CA ALA A 8 6.64 -13.67 25.88
C ALA A 8 6.79 -13.02 24.49
N VAL A 9 6.22 -13.64 23.45
CA VAL A 9 6.21 -13.10 22.08
C VAL A 9 5.55 -11.72 22.03
N ARG A 10 4.39 -11.56 22.68
CA ARG A 10 3.68 -10.27 22.73
C ARG A 10 4.49 -9.18 23.44
N LYS A 11 5.25 -9.55 24.47
CA LYS A 11 6.13 -8.61 25.18
C LYS A 11 7.24 -8.10 24.26
N ILE A 12 7.91 -9.02 23.55
CA ILE A 12 8.97 -8.68 22.58
C ILE A 12 8.42 -7.78 21.47
N GLN A 13 7.29 -8.15 20.86
CA GLN A 13 6.66 -7.34 19.81
C GLN A 13 6.34 -5.92 20.31
N ARG A 14 5.85 -5.78 21.55
CA ARG A 14 5.56 -4.47 22.14
C ARG A 14 6.83 -3.64 22.34
N GLU A 15 7.93 -4.27 22.77
CA GLU A 15 9.23 -3.61 22.92
C GLU A 15 9.75 -3.12 21.57
N ILE A 16 9.69 -3.95 20.53
CA ILE A 16 10.06 -3.58 19.16
C ILE A 16 9.22 -2.41 18.65
N ILE A 17 7.89 -2.47 18.78
CA ILE A 17 6.98 -1.41 18.33
C ILE A 17 7.25 -0.10 19.10
N SER A 18 7.53 -0.20 20.41
CA SER A 18 7.82 0.97 21.25
C SER A 18 9.15 1.61 20.85
N HIS A 19 10.17 0.79 20.57
CA HIS A 19 11.44 1.26 20.03
C HIS A 19 11.25 1.96 18.68
N ALA A 20 10.52 1.33 17.75
CA ALA A 20 10.22 1.90 16.44
C ALA A 20 9.50 3.26 16.57
N TYR A 21 8.53 3.37 17.48
CA TYR A 21 7.83 4.62 17.74
C TYR A 21 8.79 5.72 18.21
N SER A 22 9.62 5.43 19.22
CA SER A 22 10.60 6.38 19.74
C SER A 22 11.60 6.83 18.67
N LEU A 23 12.09 5.90 17.84
CA LEU A 23 13.01 6.21 16.75
C LEU A 23 12.35 7.11 15.69
N LEU A 24 11.17 6.70 15.21
CA LEU A 24 10.48 7.42 14.13
C LEU A 24 10.02 8.80 14.59
N ILE A 25 9.43 8.94 15.76
CA ILE A 25 8.95 10.25 16.22
C ILE A 25 10.09 11.26 16.45
N SER A 26 11.27 10.78 16.88
CA SER A 26 12.39 11.66 17.25
C SER A 26 13.30 12.02 16.07
N LYS A 27 13.48 11.12 15.10
CA LYS A 27 14.51 11.28 14.05
C LYS A 27 13.99 11.59 12.65
N SER A 28 12.72 11.32 12.37
CA SER A 28 12.26 11.27 10.97
C SER A 28 11.59 12.55 10.47
N GLY A 29 11.23 13.48 11.36
CA GLY A 29 10.41 14.65 11.00
C GLY A 29 9.03 14.28 10.43
N LEU A 30 8.60 13.03 10.58
CA LEU A 30 7.34 12.53 10.05
C LEU A 30 6.17 13.01 10.91
N ASN A 31 5.05 13.27 10.25
CA ASN A 31 3.80 13.55 10.94
C ASN A 31 3.26 12.29 11.64
N THR A 32 2.41 12.48 12.65
CA THR A 32 1.82 11.40 13.45
C THR A 32 1.12 10.34 12.61
N ARG A 33 0.44 10.71 11.52
CA ARG A 33 -0.29 9.77 10.66
C ARG A 33 0.68 8.83 9.96
N THR A 34 1.79 9.34 9.44
CA THR A 34 2.83 8.53 8.80
C THR A 34 3.46 7.60 9.83
N VAL A 35 3.81 8.09 11.02
CA VAL A 35 4.37 7.26 12.10
C VAL A 35 3.41 6.12 12.48
N LEU A 36 2.14 6.41 12.72
CA LEU A 36 1.15 5.39 13.09
C LEU A 36 0.98 4.31 11.99
N TYR A 37 1.02 4.71 10.72
CA TYR A 37 0.96 3.77 9.62
C TYR A 37 2.24 2.93 9.50
N SER A 38 3.42 3.52 9.73
CA SER A 38 4.67 2.76 9.82
C SER A 38 4.60 1.68 10.90
N LEU A 39 4.08 2.02 12.08
CA LEU A 39 3.91 1.07 13.18
C LEU A 39 2.92 -0.05 12.83
N SER A 40 1.85 0.24 12.10
CA SER A 40 0.91 -0.81 11.68
C SER A 40 1.53 -1.77 10.66
N LEU A 41 2.38 -1.29 9.76
CA LEU A 41 3.16 -2.14 8.87
C LEU A 41 4.15 -3.02 9.64
N ILE A 42 4.90 -2.43 10.57
CA ILE A 42 5.87 -3.16 11.42
C ILE A 42 5.16 -4.27 12.21
N ALA A 43 4.04 -3.94 12.85
CA ALA A 43 3.25 -4.92 13.61
C ALA A 43 2.78 -6.09 12.74
N ARG A 44 2.22 -5.80 11.55
CA ARG A 44 1.78 -6.84 10.61
C ARG A 44 2.95 -7.68 10.09
N LEU A 45 4.11 -7.07 9.83
CA LEU A 45 5.28 -7.82 9.41
C LEU A 45 5.76 -8.76 10.51
N LEU A 46 5.84 -8.29 11.76
CA LEU A 46 6.18 -9.13 12.92
C LEU A 46 5.25 -10.34 13.08
N GLU A 47 3.96 -10.17 12.80
CA GLU A 47 2.98 -11.25 12.88
C GLU A 47 3.22 -12.36 11.83
N VAL A 48 3.65 -11.99 10.61
CA VAL A 48 3.85 -12.97 9.52
C VAL A 48 5.28 -13.48 9.41
N SER A 49 6.29 -12.74 9.86
CA SER A 49 7.69 -13.14 9.76
C SER A 49 8.21 -13.79 11.05
N GLY A 50 7.71 -13.41 12.22
CA GLY A 50 8.22 -13.87 13.51
C GLY A 50 9.67 -13.44 13.81
N ILE A 51 10.20 -12.47 13.06
CA ILE A 51 11.61 -12.03 13.09
C ILE A 51 11.80 -10.87 14.09
N ASP A 52 12.98 -10.80 14.70
CA ASP A 52 13.50 -9.59 15.35
C ASP A 52 13.84 -8.53 14.28
N LEU A 53 12.95 -7.57 14.08
CA LEU A 53 13.12 -6.53 13.08
C LEU A 53 14.13 -5.47 13.57
N GLY A 54 15.26 -5.35 12.87
CA GLY A 54 16.22 -4.27 13.11
C GLY A 54 15.72 -2.90 12.61
N GLU A 55 16.44 -1.84 12.99
CA GLU A 55 16.05 -0.44 12.67
C GLU A 55 15.78 -0.18 11.18
N ILE A 56 16.48 -0.89 10.27
CA ILE A 56 16.29 -0.73 8.83
C ILE A 56 14.85 -1.02 8.40
N TYR A 57 14.16 -1.96 9.07
CA TYR A 57 12.76 -2.27 8.80
C TYR A 57 11.81 -1.17 9.29
N PHE A 58 12.20 -0.41 10.32
CA PHE A 58 11.41 0.73 10.78
C PHE A 58 11.49 1.86 9.76
N TRP A 59 12.67 2.11 9.21
CA TRP A 59 12.89 3.07 8.13
C TRP A 59 12.21 2.65 6.82
N ALA A 60 12.22 1.36 6.48
CA ALA A 60 11.48 0.83 5.33
C ALA A 60 9.97 1.07 5.48
N ALA A 61 9.40 0.78 6.66
CA ALA A 61 7.99 1.03 6.93
C ALA A 61 7.65 2.53 6.83
N ALA A 62 8.53 3.39 7.34
CA ALA A 62 8.42 4.84 7.23
C ALA A 62 8.51 5.36 5.78
N PHE A 63 9.39 4.79 4.97
CA PHE A 63 9.47 5.08 3.55
C PHE A 63 8.15 4.72 2.86
N ILE A 64 7.64 3.49 3.05
CA ILE A 64 6.35 3.03 2.50
C ILE A 64 5.20 3.95 2.94
N ALA A 65 5.14 4.28 4.24
CA ALA A 65 4.11 5.14 4.81
C ALA A 65 4.13 6.57 4.23
N SER A 66 5.31 7.06 3.85
CA SER A 66 5.49 8.37 3.23
C SER A 66 5.16 8.36 1.73
N HIS A 67 5.25 7.19 1.08
CA HIS A 67 5.01 6.98 -0.34
C HIS A 67 3.61 6.39 -0.61
N LYS A 68 2.58 6.99 -0.01
CA LYS A 68 1.19 6.65 -0.31
C LYS A 68 0.63 7.58 -1.40
N PRO A 69 -0.12 7.08 -2.39
CA PRO A 69 -0.61 7.91 -3.51
C PRO A 69 -1.49 9.09 -3.09
N ASN A 70 -2.13 9.01 -1.92
CA ASN A 70 -2.98 10.05 -1.35
C ASN A 70 -2.22 11.00 -0.38
N HIS A 71 -0.92 10.79 -0.17
CA HIS A 71 -0.06 11.64 0.66
C HIS A 71 0.93 12.38 -0.23
N ARG A 72 0.56 13.58 -0.67
CA ARG A 72 1.34 14.38 -1.63
C ARG A 72 2.61 15.04 -1.06
N LEU A 73 2.95 14.76 0.21
CA LEU A 73 3.86 15.60 0.99
C LEU A 73 5.32 15.12 1.01
N TYR A 74 5.60 13.87 0.61
CA TYR A 74 6.97 13.33 0.67
C TYR A 74 7.26 12.41 -0.52
N THR A 75 7.78 13.00 -1.60
CA THR A 75 8.31 12.28 -2.76
C THR A 75 9.83 12.42 -2.81
N SER A 76 10.52 12.20 -1.68
CA SER A 76 11.98 12.07 -1.72
C SER A 76 12.31 10.77 -2.43
N SER A 77 13.27 10.80 -3.36
CA SER A 77 13.77 9.56 -3.95
C SER A 77 14.29 8.62 -2.86
N LEU A 78 14.35 7.32 -3.15
CA LEU A 78 14.93 6.33 -2.24
C LEU A 78 16.38 6.71 -1.87
N GLU A 79 17.12 7.24 -2.84
CA GLU A 79 18.49 7.70 -2.64
C GLU A 79 18.56 8.88 -1.67
N ASP A 80 17.74 9.92 -1.88
CA ASP A 80 17.67 11.05 -0.96
C ASP A 80 17.26 10.62 0.46
N TYR A 81 16.34 9.65 0.55
CA TYR A 81 15.89 9.12 1.82
C TYR A 81 17.00 8.39 2.57
N CYS A 82 17.79 7.57 1.87
CA CYS A 82 18.95 6.90 2.45
C CYS A 82 20.00 7.90 2.93
N LEU A 83 20.32 8.90 2.09
CA LEU A 83 21.31 9.93 2.41
C LEU A 83 20.93 10.73 3.65
N ARG A 84 19.67 11.20 3.75
CA ARG A 84 19.20 11.99 4.90
C ARG A 84 19.23 11.23 6.21
N ASN A 85 19.00 9.92 6.17
CA ASN A 85 18.91 9.08 7.36
C ASN A 85 20.18 8.25 7.60
N ASN A 86 21.24 8.46 6.81
CA ASN A 86 22.49 7.70 6.85
C ASN A 86 22.27 6.18 6.81
N LEU A 87 21.45 5.72 5.87
CA LEU A 87 21.07 4.32 5.69
C LEU A 87 21.84 3.69 4.53
N ASP A 88 22.14 2.40 4.67
CA ASP A 88 22.59 1.59 3.56
C ASP A 88 21.42 1.32 2.59
N ARG A 89 21.60 1.69 1.33
CA ARG A 89 20.56 1.59 0.31
C ARG A 89 20.19 0.13 0.01
N GLY A 90 21.17 -0.76 -0.12
CA GLY A 90 20.92 -2.17 -0.45
C GLY A 90 20.07 -2.84 0.63
N ARG A 91 20.43 -2.63 1.90
CA ARG A 91 19.66 -3.15 3.04
C ARG A 91 18.25 -2.55 3.14
N LEU A 92 18.08 -1.28 2.75
CA LEU A 92 16.75 -0.67 2.71
C LEU A 92 15.89 -1.27 1.59
N GLU A 93 16.47 -1.47 0.40
CA GLU A 93 15.80 -2.12 -0.74
C GLU A 93 15.35 -3.55 -0.39
N GLU A 94 16.21 -4.34 0.26
CA GLU A 94 15.87 -5.69 0.76
C GLU A 94 14.70 -5.65 1.74
N ALA A 95 14.75 -4.74 2.73
CA ALA A 95 13.67 -4.60 3.71
C ALA A 95 12.35 -4.16 3.05
N LEU A 96 12.40 -3.24 2.07
CA LEU A 96 11.22 -2.82 1.29
C LEU A 96 10.62 -3.98 0.51
N GLN A 97 11.46 -4.78 -0.16
CA GLN A 97 11.01 -5.95 -0.89
C GLN A 97 10.34 -6.97 0.04
N GLU A 98 10.88 -7.20 1.24
CA GLU A 98 10.27 -8.10 2.21
C GLU A 98 8.88 -7.61 2.65
N TYR A 99 8.70 -6.30 2.91
CA TYR A 99 7.37 -5.75 3.17
C TYR A 99 6.41 -5.98 1.99
N VAL A 100 6.85 -5.72 0.76
CA VAL A 100 6.05 -5.89 -0.44
C VAL A 100 5.59 -7.34 -0.59
N GLU A 101 6.49 -8.30 -0.41
CA GLU A 101 6.21 -9.73 -0.58
C GLU A 101 5.35 -10.28 0.56
N LYS A 102 5.74 -10.04 1.81
CA LYS A 102 5.08 -10.62 2.99
C LYS A 102 3.70 -10.02 3.24
N LEU A 103 3.56 -8.71 3.07
CA LEU A 103 2.29 -8.01 3.25
C LEU A 103 1.49 -7.86 1.94
N LYS A 104 2.01 -8.37 0.82
CA LYS A 104 1.38 -8.31 -0.51
C LYS A 104 1.00 -6.89 -0.92
N LEU A 105 1.87 -5.93 -0.62
CA LEU A 105 1.67 -4.53 -1.00
C LEU A 105 1.71 -4.40 -2.53
N ILE A 106 0.85 -3.52 -3.06
CA ILE A 106 0.79 -3.23 -4.49
C ILE A 106 1.76 -2.09 -4.79
N ILE A 107 2.74 -2.36 -5.66
CA ILE A 107 3.61 -1.33 -6.24
C ILE A 107 2.79 -0.51 -7.24
N PHE A 108 2.73 0.79 -7.01
CA PHE A 108 1.82 1.71 -7.67
C PHE A 108 2.58 2.93 -8.20
N PRO A 109 3.28 2.82 -9.33
CA PRO A 109 4.10 3.92 -9.83
C PRO A 109 3.24 5.06 -10.38
N ASP A 110 3.72 6.29 -10.29
CA ASP A 110 3.14 7.39 -11.06
C ASP A 110 3.60 7.36 -12.53
N ASN A 111 3.11 8.29 -13.35
CA ASN A 111 3.53 8.43 -14.74
C ASN A 111 5.01 8.82 -14.91
N GLY A 112 5.64 9.37 -13.87
CA GLY A 112 7.07 9.71 -13.83
C GLY A 112 7.98 8.54 -13.43
N GLY A 113 7.40 7.41 -13.02
CA GLY A 113 8.13 6.23 -12.56
C GLY A 113 8.44 6.22 -11.06
N THR A 114 8.00 7.23 -10.30
CA THR A 114 8.13 7.25 -8.83
C THR A 114 7.26 6.16 -8.24
N ILE A 115 7.83 5.33 -7.36
CA ILE A 115 7.12 4.20 -6.75
C ILE A 115 6.33 4.65 -5.53
N PHE A 116 5.05 4.29 -5.50
CA PHE A 116 4.19 4.38 -4.34
C PHE A 116 3.67 3.00 -3.95
N TYR A 117 3.10 2.88 -2.75
CA TYR A 117 2.62 1.63 -2.21
C TYR A 117 1.14 1.73 -1.84
N ILE A 118 0.36 0.75 -2.27
CA ILE A 118 -1.03 0.57 -1.85
C ILE A 118 -1.12 -0.74 -1.08
N ASP A 119 -1.65 -0.66 0.13
CA ASP A 119 -2.00 -1.82 0.91
C ASP A 119 -3.42 -2.28 0.56
N ARG A 120 -3.62 -3.59 0.40
CA ARG A 120 -4.95 -4.16 0.08
C ARG A 120 -5.95 -3.97 1.22
N ASP A 121 -5.46 -3.84 2.45
CA ASP A 121 -6.29 -3.62 3.63
C ASP A 121 -6.61 -2.12 3.85
N ASP A 122 -6.07 -1.22 3.01
CA ASP A 122 -6.32 0.21 3.13
C ASP A 122 -7.63 0.65 2.47
N ILE A 123 -8.16 1.78 2.96
CA ILE A 123 -9.36 2.44 2.47
C ILE A 123 -9.21 2.78 0.98
N LEU A 124 -8.02 3.21 0.55
CA LEU A 124 -7.77 3.55 -0.85
C LEU A 124 -8.04 2.36 -1.77
N PHE A 125 -7.48 1.19 -1.48
CA PHE A 125 -7.72 -0.03 -2.26
C PHE A 125 -9.19 -0.45 -2.17
N SER A 126 -9.78 -0.39 -0.98
CA SER A 126 -11.19 -0.74 -0.77
C SER A 126 -12.14 0.09 -1.63
N VAL A 127 -11.91 1.41 -1.76
CA VAL A 127 -12.71 2.29 -2.62
C VAL A 127 -12.52 1.97 -4.10
N ILE A 128 -11.26 1.78 -4.54
CA ILE A 128 -10.95 1.38 -5.94
C ILE A 128 -11.67 0.06 -6.28
N SER A 129 -11.56 -0.93 -5.38
CA SER A 129 -12.17 -2.25 -5.56
C SER A 129 -13.69 -2.19 -5.58
N ALA A 130 -14.31 -1.44 -4.68
CA ALA A 130 -15.75 -1.26 -4.65
C ALA A 130 -16.28 -0.61 -5.95
N ALA A 131 -15.60 0.44 -6.43
CA ALA A 131 -15.96 1.11 -7.68
C ALA A 131 -15.85 0.16 -8.88
N ALA A 132 -14.73 -0.57 -8.98
CA ALA A 132 -14.51 -1.56 -10.04
C ALA A 132 -15.58 -2.66 -10.02
N ARG A 133 -15.80 -3.32 -8.88
CA ARG A 133 -16.80 -4.39 -8.74
C ARG A 133 -18.22 -3.92 -9.07
N SER A 134 -18.59 -2.73 -8.61
CA SER A 134 -19.90 -2.14 -8.89
C SER A 134 -20.11 -1.90 -10.39
N ALA A 135 -19.11 -1.33 -11.06
CA ALA A 135 -19.15 -1.10 -12.50
C ALA A 135 -19.22 -2.41 -13.30
N LEU A 136 -18.40 -3.41 -12.94
CA LEU A 136 -18.39 -4.71 -13.58
C LEU A 136 -19.76 -5.41 -13.47
N ARG A 137 -20.34 -5.46 -12.27
CA ARG A 137 -21.67 -6.07 -12.06
C ARG A 137 -22.74 -5.43 -12.92
N LYS A 138 -22.74 -4.09 -13.03
CA LYS A 138 -23.67 -3.36 -13.89
C LYS A 138 -23.46 -3.70 -15.36
N ALA A 139 -22.22 -3.73 -15.83
CA ALA A 139 -21.91 -4.03 -17.23
C ALA A 139 -22.26 -5.48 -17.59
N VAL A 140 -21.99 -6.43 -16.70
CA VAL A 140 -22.40 -7.84 -16.87
C VAL A 140 -23.92 -7.97 -16.95
N LEU A 141 -24.67 -7.26 -16.09
CA LEU A 141 -26.13 -7.28 -16.14
C LEU A 141 -26.66 -6.73 -17.49
N LYS A 142 -26.11 -5.61 -17.96
CA LYS A 142 -26.48 -5.05 -19.27
C LYS A 142 -26.21 -6.03 -20.41
N LYS A 143 -25.08 -6.74 -20.38
CA LYS A 143 -24.75 -7.78 -21.35
C LYS A 143 -25.76 -8.93 -21.32
N ILE A 144 -26.11 -9.42 -20.13
CA ILE A 144 -27.09 -10.52 -19.96
C ILE A 144 -28.45 -10.11 -20.53
N LEU A 145 -28.85 -8.86 -20.34
CA LEU A 145 -30.09 -8.30 -20.87
C LEU A 145 -30.03 -7.97 -22.38
N GLY A 146 -28.89 -8.17 -23.04
CA GLY A 146 -28.69 -7.86 -24.46
C GLY A 146 -28.70 -6.36 -24.77
N LEU A 147 -28.44 -5.50 -23.77
CA LEU A 147 -28.48 -4.05 -23.93
C LEU A 147 -27.17 -3.48 -24.50
N GLU A 148 -26.03 -4.01 -24.06
CA GLU A 148 -24.70 -3.51 -24.43
C GLU A 148 -23.69 -4.66 -24.48
N GLU A 149 -22.69 -4.59 -25.38
CA GLU A 149 -21.55 -5.50 -25.37
C GLU A 149 -20.60 -5.15 -24.21
N LEU A 150 -19.97 -6.16 -23.60
CA LEU A 150 -19.03 -5.97 -22.50
C LEU A 150 -17.60 -5.82 -23.02
N ASP A 151 -17.09 -4.59 -23.00
CA ASP A 151 -15.68 -4.29 -23.19
C ASP A 151 -15.02 -3.92 -21.85
N LEU A 152 -14.21 -4.84 -21.31
CA LEU A 152 -13.52 -4.66 -20.04
C LEU A 152 -12.44 -3.57 -20.08
N ASN A 153 -11.87 -3.25 -21.25
CA ASN A 153 -10.88 -2.19 -21.36
C ASN A 153 -11.54 -0.82 -21.25
N ASN A 154 -12.59 -0.57 -22.03
CA ASN A 154 -13.34 0.68 -21.96
C ASN A 154 -13.94 0.88 -20.55
N LEU A 155 -14.53 -0.18 -19.98
CA LEU A 155 -15.06 -0.12 -18.62
C LEU A 155 -13.99 0.23 -17.57
N ALA A 156 -12.77 -0.31 -17.72
CA ALA A 156 -11.68 -0.01 -16.78
C ALA A 156 -11.22 1.45 -16.91
N GLU A 157 -11.20 1.99 -18.12
CA GLU A 157 -10.91 3.41 -18.38
C GLU A 157 -11.99 4.31 -17.78
N ASP A 158 -13.26 3.97 -17.94
CA ASP A 158 -14.39 4.71 -17.36
C ASP A 158 -14.33 4.74 -15.83
N VAL A 159 -14.07 3.58 -15.20
CA VAL A 159 -13.90 3.49 -13.74
C VAL A 159 -12.69 4.31 -13.29
N THR A 160 -11.56 4.21 -14.00
CA THR A 160 -10.34 4.96 -13.67
C THR A 160 -10.59 6.46 -13.75
N LYS A 161 -11.26 6.91 -14.82
CA LYS A 161 -11.67 8.29 -15.04
C LYS A 161 -12.57 8.77 -13.90
N TYR A 162 -13.58 7.99 -13.54
CA TYR A 162 -14.47 8.30 -12.42
C TYR A 162 -13.72 8.43 -11.09
N LEU A 163 -12.79 7.51 -10.79
CA LEU A 163 -11.97 7.54 -9.57
C LEU A 163 -11.07 8.79 -9.48
N ILE A 164 -10.49 9.22 -10.60
CA ILE A 164 -9.53 10.33 -10.67
C ILE A 164 -10.23 11.69 -10.81
N GLU A 165 -11.17 11.82 -11.74
CA GLU A 165 -11.77 13.11 -12.10
C GLU A 165 -12.97 13.45 -11.21
N ASN A 166 -13.85 12.48 -10.96
CA ASN A 166 -15.11 12.72 -10.26
C ASN A 166 -14.93 12.58 -8.74
N LEU A 167 -14.33 11.49 -8.28
CA LEU A 167 -14.08 11.26 -6.85
C LEU A 167 -12.81 11.94 -6.34
N ARG A 168 -11.90 12.34 -7.23
CA ARG A 168 -10.59 12.92 -6.87
C ARG A 168 -9.84 12.09 -5.84
N LEU A 169 -10.01 10.77 -5.91
CA LEU A 169 -9.43 9.82 -4.96
C LEU A 169 -7.91 9.75 -5.14
N LEU A 170 -7.48 9.83 -6.40
CA LEU A 170 -6.09 9.79 -6.82
C LEU A 170 -5.79 10.94 -7.76
N PRO A 171 -4.57 11.50 -7.72
CA PRO A 171 -4.09 12.43 -8.72
C PRO A 171 -4.02 11.82 -10.15
N PRO A 172 -4.12 12.63 -11.23
CA PRO A 172 -4.08 12.16 -12.62
C PRO A 172 -2.80 11.41 -13.01
N GLU A 173 -1.68 11.71 -12.36
CA GLU A 173 -0.40 11.04 -12.56
C GLU A 173 -0.46 9.53 -12.28
N PHE A 174 -1.51 9.03 -11.61
CA PHE A 174 -1.70 7.61 -11.33
C PHE A 174 -2.62 6.87 -12.30
N ASN A 175 -3.10 7.51 -13.37
CA ASN A 175 -4.10 6.93 -14.28
C ASN A 175 -3.71 5.52 -14.79
N LYS A 176 -2.49 5.37 -15.31
CA LYS A 176 -2.01 4.07 -15.82
C LYS A 176 -1.96 2.99 -14.74
N SER A 177 -1.60 3.34 -13.52
CA SER A 177 -1.50 2.38 -12.41
C SER A 177 -2.89 2.04 -11.85
N CYS A 178 -3.77 3.02 -11.74
CA CYS A 178 -5.16 2.82 -11.33
C CYS A 178 -5.89 1.90 -12.33
N SER A 179 -5.76 2.15 -13.63
CA SER A 179 -6.33 1.31 -14.68
C SER A 179 -5.82 -0.13 -14.60
N ARG A 180 -4.53 -0.34 -14.32
CA ARG A 180 -3.97 -1.69 -14.11
C ARG A 180 -4.61 -2.41 -12.92
N ILE A 181 -4.80 -1.74 -11.79
CA ILE A 181 -5.49 -2.33 -10.62
C ILE A 181 -6.94 -2.68 -10.99
N VAL A 182 -7.67 -1.77 -11.61
CA VAL A 182 -9.07 -2.01 -12.01
C VAL A 182 -9.17 -3.23 -12.95
N LYS A 183 -8.29 -3.31 -13.96
CA LYS A 183 -8.23 -4.47 -14.88
C LYS A 183 -7.89 -5.76 -14.15
N ALA A 184 -6.98 -5.73 -13.17
CA ALA A 184 -6.66 -6.91 -12.36
C ALA A 184 -7.89 -7.40 -11.58
N ILE A 185 -8.64 -6.48 -10.95
CA ILE A 185 -9.87 -6.82 -10.23
C ILE A 185 -10.91 -7.43 -11.18
N PHE A 186 -11.08 -6.90 -12.39
CA PHE A 186 -11.99 -7.49 -13.37
C PHE A 186 -11.62 -8.92 -13.74
N ARG A 187 -10.32 -9.21 -13.90
CA ARG A 187 -9.84 -10.56 -14.21
C ARG A 187 -10.08 -11.52 -13.05
N GLU A 188 -9.83 -11.08 -11.82
CA GLU A 188 -10.08 -11.89 -10.61
C GLU A 188 -11.57 -12.26 -10.49
N GLU A 189 -12.46 -11.28 -10.65
CA GLU A 189 -13.92 -11.49 -10.56
C GLU A 189 -14.49 -12.29 -11.74
N SER A 190 -13.87 -12.24 -12.93
CA SER A 190 -14.32 -13.02 -14.10
C SER A 190 -13.84 -14.47 -14.08
N SER A 191 -12.90 -14.80 -13.18
CA SER A 191 -12.37 -16.15 -13.01
C SER A 191 -13.09 -16.94 -11.91
N THR A 192 -14.06 -16.30 -11.24
CA THR A 192 -14.88 -16.85 -10.15
C THR A 192 -16.29 -17.12 -10.66
#